data_AF-G7EV89-F1
#
_entry.id   AF-G7EV89-F1
#
_cell.length_a   1.000
_cell.length_b   1.000
_cell.length_c   1.000
_cell.angle_alpha   90.00
_cell.angle_beta   90.00
_cell.angle_gamma   90.00
#
_symmetry.space_group_name_H-M   'P 1'
#
loop_
_entity.id
_entity.type
_entity.pdbx_description
1 polymer ?
#
loop_
_entity_poly.entity_id
_entity_poly.type
_entity_poly.pdbx_seq_one_letter_code
_entity_poly.pdbx_strand_id
1 'polypeptide(L)' 'MADQDQKGKWLSSKEVIKNLKITDCELMHRRERGELKFEKRGRAYFYYFEIKDE' A
#
# COMPACT_ATOMS: atom_id res chain seq x y z
N MET A 1 25.50 8.29 12.81
CA MET A 1 24.53 7.42 13.50
C MET A 1 23.31 7.24 12.62
N ALA A 2 22.74 6.04 12.65
CA ALA A 2 21.75 5.52 11.73
C ALA A 2 20.34 6.02 12.04
N ASP A 3 19.68 6.59 11.04
CA ASP A 3 18.22 6.61 10.95
C ASP A 3 17.90 6.11 9.54
N GLN A 4 17.94 4.79 9.37
CA GLN A 4 17.26 4.15 8.25
C GLN A 4 15.77 4.26 8.55
N ASP A 5 15.27 5.44 8.20
CA ASP A 5 13.89 5.86 8.13
C ASP A 5 13.06 4.75 7.49
N GLN A 6 12.44 3.93 8.33
CA GLN A 6 11.43 2.95 7.96
C GLN A 6 10.15 3.72 7.56
N LYS A 7 10.23 4.59 6.54
CA LYS A 7 9.09 5.36 6.06
C LYS A 7 8.19 4.45 5.25
N GLY A 8 7.23 3.86 5.92
CA GLY A 8 6.07 3.35 5.22
C GLY A 8 5.38 4.49 4.46
N LYS A 9 5.11 4.24 3.18
CA LYS A 9 4.50 5.21 2.27
C LYS A 9 3.05 4.85 2.05
N TRP A 10 2.20 5.88 2.10
CA TRP A 10 0.82 5.77 1.64
C TRP A 10 0.78 5.85 0.12
N LEU A 11 0.39 4.75 -0.51
CA LEU A 11 0.30 4.58 -1.95
C LEU A 11 -1.17 4.58 -2.39
N SER A 12 -1.48 5.19 -3.52
CA SER A 12 -2.82 5.11 -4.12
C SER A 12 -3.04 3.73 -4.74
N SER A 13 -4.30 3.28 -4.95
CA SER A 13 -4.59 1.98 -5.60
C SER A 13 -3.74 1.71 -6.86
N LYS A 14 -3.55 2.73 -7.71
CA LYS A 14 -2.72 2.63 -8.93
C LYS A 14 -1.25 2.39 -8.63
N GLU A 15 -0.70 3.03 -7.60
CA GLU A 15 0.69 2.84 -7.19
C GLU A 15 0.88 1.45 -6.56
N VAL A 16 -0.07 1.01 -5.74
CA VAL A 16 -0.05 -0.32 -5.12
C VAL A 16 -0.04 -1.42 -6.16
N ILE A 17 -0.93 -1.34 -7.15
CA ILE A 17 -1.01 -2.27 -8.29
C ILE A 17 0.35 -2.34 -9.00
N LYS A 18 1.00 -1.19 -9.25
CA LYS A 18 2.33 -1.14 -9.88
C LYS A 18 3.44 -1.70 -8.99
N ASN A 19 3.40 -1.42 -7.69
CA ASN A 19 4.45 -1.78 -6.74
C ASN A 19 4.41 -3.27 -6.39
N LEU A 20 3.22 -3.79 -6.05
CA LEU A 20 2.97 -5.21 -5.80
C LEU A 20 2.88 -6.04 -7.09
N LYS A 21 2.80 -5.39 -8.27
CA LYS A 21 2.55 -6.03 -9.58
C LYS A 21 1.32 -6.93 -9.56
N ILE A 22 0.28 -6.51 -8.85
CA ILE A 22 -1.02 -7.20 -8.76
C ILE A 22 -2.05 -6.55 -9.67
N THR A 23 -3.18 -7.22 -9.89
CA THR A 23 -4.33 -6.65 -10.61
C THR A 23 -5.28 -5.92 -9.66
N ASP A 24 -6.20 -5.13 -10.21
CA ASP A 24 -7.28 -4.47 -9.45
C ASP A 24 -8.20 -5.47 -8.73
N CYS A 25 -8.49 -6.63 -9.35
CA CYS A 25 -9.23 -7.72 -8.74
C CYS A 25 -8.49 -8.28 -7.51
N GLU A 26 -7.19 -8.50 -7.64
CA GLU A 26 -6.38 -9.03 -6.55
C GLU A 26 -6.20 -8.00 -5.41
N LEU A 27 -6.16 -6.71 -5.74
CA LEU A 27 -6.21 -5.62 -4.76
C LEU A 27 -7.53 -5.63 -3.97
N MET A 28 -8.66 -5.87 -4.63
CA MET A 28 -9.97 -6.03 -3.97
C MET A 28 -9.99 -7.26 -3.06
N HIS A 29 -9.54 -8.42 -3.54
CA HIS A 29 -9.48 -9.63 -2.71
C HIS A 29 -8.62 -9.43 -1.47
N ARG A 30 -7.43 -8.82 -1.59
CA ARG A 30 -6.57 -8.55 -0.43
C ARG A 30 -7.17 -7.53 0.53
N ARG A 31 -7.94 -6.56 0.02
CA ARG A 31 -8.72 -5.63 0.85
C ARG A 31 -9.81 -6.39 1.61
N GLU A 32 -10.59 -7.24 0.96
CA GLU A 32 -11.67 -8.01 1.59
C GLU A 32 -11.15 -9.02 2.61
N ARG A 33 -9.97 -9.61 2.34
CA ARG A 33 -9.27 -10.50 3.28
C ARG A 33 -8.67 -9.77 4.49
N GLY A 34 -8.65 -8.43 4.49
CA GLY A 34 -8.05 -7.62 5.56
C GLY A 34 -6.53 -7.66 5.58
N GLU A 35 -5.89 -8.08 4.49
CA GLU A 35 -4.42 -8.24 4.39
C GLU A 35 -3.70 -6.92 4.11
N LEU A 36 -4.44 -5.87 3.74
CA LEU A 36 -3.88 -4.56 3.38
C LEU A 36 -4.35 -3.48 4.33
N LYS A 37 -3.40 -2.73 4.90
CA LYS A 37 -3.69 -1.49 5.61
C LYS A 37 -4.11 -0.44 4.60
N PHE A 38 -5.35 0.05 4.69
CA PHE A 38 -5.84 1.13 3.85
C PHE A 38 -6.47 2.24 4.71
N GLU A 39 -6.36 3.47 4.23
CA GLU A 39 -6.96 4.66 4.82
C GLU A 39 -7.73 5.41 3.74
N LYS A 40 -8.94 5.82 4.09
CA LYS A 40 -9.76 6.66 3.21
C LYS A 40 -9.45 8.12 3.50
N ARG A 41 -8.74 8.78 2.58
CA ARG A 41 -8.44 10.22 2.69
C ARG A 41 -9.36 10.99 1.74
N GLY A 42 -10.48 11.46 2.28
CA GLY A 42 -11.53 12.14 1.53
C GLY A 42 -12.27 11.21 0.56
N ARG A 43 -12.09 11.42 -0.75
CA ARG A 43 -12.69 10.58 -1.82
C ARG A 43 -11.77 9.48 -2.33
N ALA A 44 -10.51 9.47 -1.92
CA ALA A 44 -9.51 8.52 -2.38
C ALA A 44 -9.16 7.50 -1.29
N TYR A 45 -8.78 6.30 -1.72
CA TYR A 45 -8.24 5.26 -0.86
C TYR A 45 -6.73 5.19 -1.03
N PHE A 46 -6.04 5.25 0.09
CA PHE A 46 -4.59 5.08 0.20
C PHE A 46 -4.32 3.79 0.94
N TYR A 47 -3.19 3.17 0.63
CA TYR A 47 -2.77 1.92 1.21
C TYR A 47 -1.38 2.10 1.79
N TYR A 48 -1.18 1.68 3.03
CA TYR A 48 0.09 1.83 3.72
C TYR A 48 1.00 0.66 3.35
N PHE A 49 2.15 0.99 2.78
CA PHE A 49 3.20 0.02 2.46
C PHE A 49 4.47 0.39 3.18
N GLU A 50 4.98 -0.52 3.98
CA GLU A 50 6.33 -0.43 4.54
C GLU A 50 7.31 -0.79 3.43
N ILE A 51 7.94 0.22 2.82
CA ILE A 51 8.98 -0.02 1.82
C ILE A 51 10.20 -0.51 2.57
N LYS A 52 10.37 -1.83 2.61
CA LYS A 52 11.65 -2.45 2.94
C LYS A 52 12.40 -2.58 1.62
N ASP A 53 13.26 -1.60 1.36
CA ASP A 53 14.31 -1.73 0.36
C ASP A 53 15.26 -2.80 0.90
N GLU A 54 15.34 -3.96 0.24
CA GLU A 54 16.29 -5.05 0.55
C GLU A 54 17.48 -5.00 -0.42
#